data_AF-A0A835IR26-F1
#
_entry.id   AF-A0A835IR26-F1
#
_cell.length_a   1.000
_cell.length_b   1.000
_cell.length_c   1.000
_cell.angle_alpha   90.00
_cell.angle_beta   90.00
_cell.angle_gamma   90.00
#
_symmetry.space_group_name_H-M   'P 1'
#
loop_
_entity.id
_entity.type
_entity.pdbx_description
1 polymer ?
#
loop_
_entity_poly.entity_id
_entity_poly.type
_entity_poly.pdbx_seq_one_letter_code
_entity_poly.pdbx_strand_id
1 'polypeptide(L)'
;MMKNPHTMGRRGSAMTVDEMVVNDPANPPSRTDIFVVTHTRKNGTFVSEEVRQKMIKINEIVARDPSSKHKDLDHDPITEVFGKDGRGRVLGLGSGASKTTLMAAALYKRKAEEAERSKFEFQSQIDDLKQQVIDGKKTQMEIQSQVNAMLAMEGINQGAQTRISTNFPSD
;
A
#
# COMPACT_ATOMS: atom_id res chain seq x y z
N MET A 1 -36.08 -16.56 1.22
CA MET A 1 -35.87 -16.00 -0.13
C MET A 1 -35.24 -14.61 0.02
N MET A 2 -34.17 -14.28 -0.73
CA MET A 2 -33.57 -12.93 -0.66
C MET A 2 -34.56 -11.90 -1.21
N LYS A 3 -34.80 -10.81 -0.47
CA LYS A 3 -35.80 -9.81 -0.87
C LYS A 3 -35.39 -9.00 -2.10
N ASN A 4 -34.10 -8.89 -2.42
CA ASN A 4 -33.57 -8.23 -3.61
C ASN A 4 -32.35 -9.01 -4.14
N PRO A 5 -32.52 -9.95 -5.09
CA PRO A 5 -31.39 -10.68 -5.64
C PRO A 5 -30.57 -9.78 -6.58
N HIS A 6 -29.25 -9.97 -6.59
CA HIS A 6 -28.40 -9.35 -7.60
C HIS A 6 -28.75 -9.87 -9.01
N THR A 7 -28.41 -9.10 -10.04
CA THR A 7 -28.76 -9.39 -11.44
C THR A 7 -27.56 -9.83 -12.30
N MET A 8 -26.40 -10.07 -11.67
CA MET A 8 -25.12 -10.34 -12.35
C MET A 8 -24.92 -11.80 -12.80
N GLY A 9 -25.89 -12.68 -12.54
CA GLY A 9 -25.81 -14.10 -12.91
C GLY A 9 -24.56 -14.78 -12.34
N ARG A 10 -23.77 -15.43 -13.21
CA ARG A 10 -22.55 -16.18 -12.84
C ARG A 10 -21.35 -15.30 -12.48
N ARG A 11 -21.36 -14.00 -12.85
CA ARG A 11 -20.22 -13.08 -12.64
C ARG A 11 -20.00 -12.72 -11.17
N GLY A 12 -21.09 -12.61 -10.39
CA GLY A 12 -21.04 -12.22 -8.98
C GLY A 12 -20.53 -10.79 -8.72
N SER A 13 -20.58 -10.37 -7.46
CA SER A 13 -20.16 -9.01 -7.06
C SER A 13 -18.64 -8.81 -7.13
N ALA A 14 -17.83 -9.82 -6.80
CA ALA A 14 -16.37 -9.69 -6.76
C ALA A 14 -15.77 -9.30 -8.12
N MET A 15 -16.14 -10.00 -9.20
CA MET A 15 -15.69 -9.65 -10.55
C MET A 15 -16.16 -8.26 -10.98
N THR A 16 -17.33 -7.83 -10.50
CA THR A 16 -17.85 -6.49 -10.80
C THR A 16 -17.01 -5.42 -10.14
N VAL A 17 -16.59 -5.65 -8.89
CA VAL A 17 -15.66 -4.76 -8.17
C VAL A 17 -14.33 -4.68 -8.91
N ASP A 18 -13.76 -5.82 -9.31
CA ASP A 18 -12.49 -5.86 -10.04
C ASP A 18 -12.59 -5.08 -11.37
N GLU A 19 -13.66 -5.26 -12.14
CA GLU A 19 -13.90 -4.48 -13.36
C GLU A 19 -14.03 -2.98 -13.09
N MET A 20 -14.73 -2.58 -12.02
CA MET A 20 -14.85 -1.18 -11.63
C MET A 20 -13.50 -0.57 -11.23
N VAL A 21 -12.68 -1.30 -10.48
CA VAL A 21 -11.33 -0.85 -10.08
C VAL A 21 -10.39 -0.76 -11.27
N VAL A 22 -10.47 -1.69 -12.23
CA VAL A 22 -9.67 -1.61 -13.47
C VAL A 22 -10.08 -0.40 -14.32
N ASN A 23 -11.37 -0.09 -14.37
CA ASN A 23 -11.89 1.06 -15.14
C ASN A 23 -11.61 2.41 -14.48
N ASP A 24 -11.61 2.49 -13.14
CA ASP A 24 -11.26 3.68 -12.38
C ASP A 24 -10.33 3.34 -11.19
N PRO A 25 -9.02 3.21 -11.43
CA PRO A 25 -8.06 2.84 -10.38
C PRO A 25 -7.89 3.93 -9.31
N ALA A 26 -8.19 5.19 -9.65
CA ALA A 26 -8.02 6.33 -8.75
C ALA A 26 -9.17 6.45 -7.75
N ASN A 27 -10.37 6.02 -8.12
CA ASN A 27 -11.56 6.09 -7.26
C ASN A 27 -12.15 4.69 -7.05
N PRO A 28 -11.69 3.95 -6.02
CA PRO A 28 -12.26 2.66 -5.68
C PRO A 28 -13.77 2.75 -5.46
N PRO A 29 -14.55 1.78 -5.97
CA PRO A 29 -16.01 1.85 -5.90
C PRO A 29 -16.49 1.74 -4.46
N SER A 30 -17.48 2.56 -4.09
CA SER A 30 -18.16 2.44 -2.81
C SER A 30 -19.11 1.24 -2.81
N ARG A 31 -19.53 0.79 -1.62
CA ARG A 31 -20.61 -0.19 -1.49
C ARG A 31 -21.88 0.23 -2.22
N THR A 32 -22.20 1.52 -2.20
CA THR A 32 -23.36 2.10 -2.92
C THR A 32 -23.22 1.90 -4.42
N ASP A 33 -22.05 2.20 -4.99
CA ASP A 33 -21.78 2.02 -6.42
C ASP A 33 -21.92 0.54 -6.82
N ILE A 34 -21.33 -0.35 -6.03
CA ILE A 34 -21.41 -1.80 -6.24
C ILE A 34 -22.87 -2.27 -6.18
N PHE A 35 -23.66 -1.79 -5.21
CA PHE A 35 -25.05 -2.18 -5.07
C PHE A 35 -25.89 -1.73 -6.28
N VAL A 36 -25.73 -0.48 -6.73
CA VAL A 36 -26.42 0.06 -7.90
C VAL A 36 -26.12 -0.77 -9.14
N VAL A 37 -24.84 -1.04 -9.41
CA VAL A 37 -24.43 -1.83 -10.58
C VAL A 37 -24.95 -3.27 -10.50
N THR A 38 -24.78 -3.93 -9.36
CA THR A 38 -25.15 -5.35 -9.22
C THR A 38 -26.66 -5.60 -9.22
N HIS A 39 -27.47 -4.60 -8.86
CA HIS A 39 -28.94 -4.69 -8.81
C HIS A 39 -29.64 -4.00 -9.99
N THR A 40 -28.87 -3.51 -10.97
CA THR A 40 -29.38 -3.00 -12.24
C THR A 40 -29.08 -4.01 -13.35
N ARG A 41 -30.11 -4.43 -14.10
CA ARG A 41 -29.92 -5.34 -15.22
C ARG A 41 -29.16 -4.63 -16.36
N LYS A 42 -28.53 -5.40 -17.25
CA LYS A 42 -27.80 -4.86 -18.42
C LYS A 42 -28.64 -3.94 -19.32
N ASN A 43 -29.96 -4.16 -19.37
CA ASN A 43 -30.90 -3.32 -20.12
C ASN A 43 -31.42 -2.10 -19.32
N GLY A 44 -30.85 -1.80 -18.15
CA GLY A 44 -31.25 -0.70 -17.28
C GLY A 44 -32.53 -0.95 -16.47
N THR A 45 -33.13 -2.14 -16.56
CA THR A 45 -34.36 -2.46 -15.83
C THR A 45 -34.08 -3.08 -14.46
N PHE A 46 -35.09 -3.08 -13.59
CA PHE A 46 -35.02 -3.60 -12.23
C PHE A 46 -35.84 -4.89 -12.07
N VAL A 47 -35.57 -5.64 -11.01
CA VAL A 47 -36.30 -6.90 -10.71
C VAL A 47 -37.76 -6.64 -10.35
N SER A 48 -38.06 -5.52 -9.70
CA SER A 48 -39.42 -5.09 -9.36
C SER A 48 -39.53 -3.57 -9.35
N GLU A 49 -40.76 -3.06 -9.41
CA GLU A 49 -41.02 -1.62 -9.29
C GLU A 49 -40.62 -1.07 -7.91
N GLU A 50 -40.77 -1.86 -6.85
CA GLU A 50 -40.32 -1.48 -5.51
C GLU A 50 -38.80 -1.26 -5.48
N VAL A 51 -38.02 -2.16 -6.08
CA VAL A 51 -36.57 -2.01 -6.21
C VAL A 51 -36.21 -0.80 -7.05
N ARG A 52 -36.95 -0.57 -8.14
CA ARG A 52 -36.77 0.61 -8.99
C ARG A 52 -36.93 1.90 -8.19
N GLN A 53 -38.02 2.04 -7.44
CA GLN A 53 -38.28 3.21 -6.61
C GLN A 53 -37.19 3.43 -5.55
N LYS A 54 -36.73 2.36 -4.92
CA LYS A 54 -35.62 2.43 -3.96
C LYS A 54 -34.31 2.84 -4.62
N MET A 55 -34.00 2.31 -5.81
CA MET A 55 -32.79 2.68 -6.54
C MET A 55 -32.81 4.15 -6.98
N ILE A 56 -33.97 4.66 -7.40
CA ILE A 56 -34.16 6.08 -7.71
C ILE A 56 -33.83 6.93 -6.48
N LYS A 57 -34.36 6.58 -5.30
CA LYS A 57 -34.05 7.30 -4.05
C LYS A 57 -32.56 7.29 -3.69
N ILE A 58 -31.88 6.15 -3.88
CA ILE A 58 -30.42 6.07 -3.68
C ILE A 58 -29.71 7.08 -4.60
N ASN A 59 -30.06 7.08 -5.90
CA ASN A 59 -29.45 7.98 -6.86
C ASN A 59 -29.74 9.45 -6.54
N GLU A 60 -30.95 9.78 -6.06
CA GLU A 60 -31.30 11.14 -5.61
C GLU A 60 -30.46 11.59 -4.40
N ILE A 61 -30.22 10.70 -3.43
CA ILE A 61 -29.36 10.99 -2.27
C ILE A 61 -27.92 11.26 -2.73
N VAL A 62 -27.38 10.40 -3.59
CA VAL A 62 -26.01 10.55 -4.12
C VAL A 62 -25.88 11.78 -5.01
N ALA A 63 -26.90 12.12 -5.80
CA ALA A 63 -26.89 13.33 -6.64
C ALA A 63 -26.91 14.61 -5.79
N ARG A 64 -27.60 14.60 -4.65
CA ARG A 64 -27.63 15.73 -3.70
C ARG A 64 -26.32 15.86 -2.93
N ASP A 65 -25.75 14.73 -2.51
CA ASP A 65 -24.52 14.65 -1.73
C ASP A 65 -23.66 13.49 -2.26
N PRO A 66 -22.72 13.75 -3.20
CA PRO A 66 -21.85 12.70 -3.72
C PRO A 66 -20.96 12.04 -2.66
N SER A 67 -20.67 12.74 -1.55
CA SER A 67 -19.88 12.19 -0.44
C SER A 67 -20.66 11.16 0.37
N SER A 68 -22.00 11.17 0.29
CA SER A 68 -22.87 10.23 1.00
C SER A 68 -22.53 8.77 0.76
N LYS A 69 -22.06 8.44 -0.44
CA LYS A 69 -21.67 7.06 -0.82
C LYS A 69 -20.52 6.49 0.01
N HIS A 70 -19.74 7.35 0.65
CA HIS A 70 -18.59 6.99 1.50
C HIS A 70 -18.88 7.09 3.01
N LYS A 71 -20.14 7.35 3.39
CA LYS A 71 -20.56 7.29 4.79
C LYS A 71 -20.45 5.88 5.35
N ASP A 72 -20.44 5.79 6.68
CA ASP A 72 -20.42 4.52 7.39
C ASP A 72 -21.59 3.61 6.99
N LEU A 73 -21.43 2.30 7.17
CA LEU A 73 -22.44 1.27 6.84
C LEU A 73 -23.81 1.46 7.53
N ASP A 74 -23.93 2.37 8.50
CA ASP A 74 -25.18 2.70 9.20
C ASP A 74 -25.86 3.97 8.69
N HIS A 75 -25.19 4.73 7.82
CA HIS A 75 -25.60 6.04 7.33
C HIS A 75 -25.36 6.22 5.83
N ASP A 76 -25.06 5.13 5.11
CA ASP A 76 -24.94 5.15 3.66
C ASP A 76 -26.33 5.24 2.98
N PRO A 77 -26.40 5.64 1.70
CA PRO A 77 -27.67 5.74 0.96
C PRO A 77 -28.46 4.42 0.93
N ILE A 78 -27.76 3.28 0.92
CA ILE A 78 -28.40 1.96 0.99
C ILE A 78 -29.16 1.82 2.31
N THR A 79 -28.54 2.16 3.43
CA THR A 79 -29.14 2.06 4.76
C THR A 79 -30.29 3.03 4.95
N GLU A 80 -30.18 4.24 4.40
CA GLU A 80 -31.29 5.20 4.43
C GLU A 80 -32.53 4.69 3.69
N VAL A 81 -32.35 3.96 2.58
CA VAL A 81 -33.47 3.51 1.73
C VAL A 81 -33.98 2.10 2.07
N PHE A 82 -33.09 1.17 2.37
CA PHE A 82 -33.43 -0.23 2.67
C PHE A 82 -33.50 -0.53 4.17
N GLY A 83 -33.08 0.41 5.02
CA GLY A 83 -32.93 0.23 6.45
C GLY A 83 -31.58 -0.35 6.84
N LYS A 84 -31.32 -0.39 8.15
CA LYS A 84 -30.07 -0.90 8.70
C LYS A 84 -29.82 -2.36 8.34
N ASP A 85 -28.56 -2.66 8.07
CA ASP A 85 -28.12 -4.04 7.85
C ASP A 85 -28.48 -4.96 9.02
N GLY A 86 -28.89 -6.17 8.68
CA GLY A 86 -29.23 -7.19 9.66
C GLY A 86 -28.01 -7.71 10.43
N ARG A 87 -28.24 -8.37 11.56
CA ARG A 87 -27.20 -9.08 12.29
C ARG A 87 -26.58 -10.17 11.41
N GLY A 88 -25.28 -10.06 11.14
CA GLY A 88 -24.49 -11.07 10.44
C GLY A 88 -24.39 -10.93 8.92
N ARG A 89 -25.11 -10.01 8.26
CA ARG A 89 -24.98 -9.79 6.81
C ARG A 89 -25.16 -8.33 6.44
N VAL A 90 -24.19 -7.81 5.68
CA VAL A 90 -24.21 -6.48 5.07
C VAL A 90 -24.78 -6.61 3.66
N LEU A 91 -25.81 -5.82 3.36
CA LEU A 91 -26.47 -5.83 2.05
C LEU A 91 -25.48 -5.41 0.95
N GLY A 92 -25.49 -6.09 -0.20
CA GLY A 92 -24.68 -5.70 -1.36
C GLY A 92 -23.24 -6.22 -1.43
N LEU A 93 -22.67 -6.71 -0.32
CA LEU A 93 -21.27 -7.18 -0.31
C LEU A 93 -21.09 -8.67 -0.64
N GLY A 94 -22.18 -9.42 -0.88
CA GLY A 94 -22.11 -10.84 -1.21
C GLY A 94 -21.55 -11.71 -0.06
N SER A 95 -21.44 -13.02 -0.30
CA SER A 95 -20.73 -14.02 0.54
C SER A 95 -21.03 -14.03 2.06
N GLY A 96 -22.10 -13.38 2.52
CA GLY A 96 -22.41 -13.30 3.94
C GLY A 96 -21.46 -12.39 4.74
N ALA A 97 -20.80 -11.42 4.09
CA ALA A 97 -19.96 -10.46 4.79
C ALA A 97 -20.74 -9.76 5.91
N SER A 98 -20.19 -9.74 7.12
CA SER A 98 -20.76 -9.09 8.30
C SER A 98 -19.98 -7.82 8.65
N LYS A 99 -20.58 -6.92 9.44
CA LYS A 99 -19.85 -5.74 9.95
C LYS A 99 -18.59 -6.13 10.72
N THR A 100 -18.67 -7.18 11.53
CA THR A 100 -17.54 -7.71 12.30
C THR A 100 -16.40 -8.20 11.40
N THR A 101 -16.72 -8.93 10.32
CA THR A 101 -15.69 -9.39 9.38
C THR A 101 -15.03 -8.25 8.62
N LEU A 102 -15.79 -7.20 8.29
CA LEU A 102 -15.24 -6.00 7.62
C LEU A 102 -14.32 -5.21 8.56
N MET A 103 -14.72 -5.04 9.83
CA MET A 103 -13.88 -4.40 10.84
C MET A 103 -12.58 -5.19 11.06
N ALA A 104 -12.67 -6.52 11.19
CA ALA A 104 -11.50 -7.38 11.31
C ALA A 104 -10.57 -7.25 10.09
N ALA A 105 -11.13 -7.32 8.87
CA ALA A 105 -10.36 -7.15 7.64
C ALA A 105 -9.66 -5.78 7.56
N ALA A 106 -10.33 -4.71 7.96
CA ALA A 106 -9.74 -3.37 8.00
C ALA A 106 -8.53 -3.29 8.96
N LEU A 107 -8.61 -3.95 10.12
CA LEU A 107 -7.48 -4.03 11.06
C LEU A 107 -6.29 -4.78 10.46
N TYR A 108 -6.53 -5.93 9.81
CA TYR A 108 -5.46 -6.68 9.16
C TYR A 108 -4.81 -5.90 8.01
N LYS A 109 -5.62 -5.16 7.24
CA LYS A 109 -5.11 -4.29 6.16
C LYS A 109 -4.17 -3.21 6.71
N ARG A 110 -4.58 -2.50 7.77
CA ARG A 110 -3.73 -1.47 8.41
C ARG A 110 -2.41 -2.04 8.91
N LYS A 111 -2.46 -3.20 9.58
CA LYS A 111 -1.24 -3.89 10.04
C LYS A 111 -0.32 -4.29 8.89
N ALA A 112 -0.88 -4.72 7.76
CA ALA A 112 -0.09 -5.05 6.57
C ALA A 112 0.57 -3.79 5.98
N GLU A 113 -0.17 -2.69 5.86
CA GLU A 113 0.35 -1.40 5.38
C GLU A 113 1.48 -0.86 6.30
N GLU A 114 1.32 -0.96 7.62
CA GLU A 114 2.35 -0.58 8.61
C GLU A 114 3.62 -1.43 8.49
N ALA A 115 3.46 -2.75 8.29
CA ALA A 115 4.57 -3.67 8.10
C ALA A 115 5.32 -3.40 6.79
N GLU A 116 4.60 -3.08 5.72
CA GLU A 116 5.21 -2.69 4.43
C GLU A 116 5.99 -1.38 4.52
N ARG A 117 5.46 -0.38 5.22
CA ARG A 117 6.18 0.90 5.48
C ARG A 117 7.47 0.65 6.26
N SER A 118 7.37 -0.09 7.37
CA SER A 118 8.54 -0.45 8.18
C SER A 118 9.59 -1.20 7.35
N LYS A 119 9.15 -2.13 6.49
CA LYS A 119 10.04 -2.87 5.59
C LYS A 119 10.76 -1.93 4.63
N PHE A 120 10.05 -0.97 4.04
CA PHE A 120 10.65 0.02 3.15
C PHE A 120 11.69 0.89 3.88
N GLU A 121 11.36 1.35 5.08
CA GLU A 121 12.26 2.16 5.92
C GLU A 121 13.54 1.40 6.30
N PHE A 122 13.40 0.16 6.78
CA PHE A 122 14.57 -0.66 7.11
C PHE A 122 15.41 -1.00 5.89
N GLN A 123 14.78 -1.22 4.73
CA GLN A 123 15.52 -1.46 3.50
C GLN A 123 16.36 -0.24 3.10
N SER A 124 15.80 0.97 3.22
CA SER A 124 16.54 2.21 2.99
C SER A 124 17.73 2.37 3.95
N GLN A 125 17.55 2.06 5.23
CA GLN A 125 18.62 2.12 6.23
C GLN A 125 19.73 1.10 5.95
N ILE A 126 19.37 -0.11 5.52
CA ILE A 126 20.32 -1.15 5.11
C ILE A 126 21.16 -0.67 3.93
N ASP A 127 20.54 -0.03 2.94
CA ASP A 127 21.26 0.41 1.75
C ASP A 127 22.18 1.61 2.04
N ASP A 128 21.78 2.51 2.94
CA ASP A 128 22.66 3.57 3.45
C ASP A 128 23.86 3.01 4.23
N LEU A 129 23.63 2.07 5.16
CA LEU A 129 24.71 1.42 5.92
C LEU A 129 25.68 0.66 5.01
N LYS A 130 25.18 -0.04 3.98
CA LYS A 130 26.05 -0.69 2.98
C LYS A 130 26.94 0.33 2.28
N GLN A 131 26.39 1.49 1.92
CA GLN A 131 27.15 2.55 1.26
C GLN A 131 28.24 3.10 2.18
N GLN A 132 27.91 3.39 3.44
CA GLN A 132 28.89 3.83 4.45
C GLN A 132 30.02 2.81 4.64
N VAL A 133 29.70 1.50 4.67
CA VAL A 133 30.71 0.44 4.77
C VAL A 133 31.62 0.41 3.54
N ILE A 134 31.07 0.59 2.33
CA ILE A 134 31.87 0.65 1.09
C ILE A 134 32.82 1.85 1.12
N ASP A 135 32.33 3.02 1.50
CA ASP A 135 33.14 4.24 1.51
C ASP A 135 34.19 4.21 2.62
N GLY A 136 33.86 3.67 3.79
CA GLY A 136 34.82 3.40 4.86
C GLY A 136 35.94 2.45 4.44
N LYS A 137 35.64 1.43 3.62
CA LYS A 137 36.68 0.54 3.07
C LYS A 137 37.59 1.26 2.07
N LYS A 138 37.05 2.17 1.25
CA LYS A 138 37.86 2.97 0.31
C LYS A 138 38.84 3.87 1.05
N THR A 139 38.34 4.62 2.04
CA THR A 139 39.20 5.52 2.84
C THR A 139 40.26 4.73 3.60
N GLN A 140 39.93 3.54 4.12
CA GLN A 140 40.92 2.66 4.74
C GLN A 140 42.02 2.22 3.76
N MET A 141 41.66 1.87 2.52
CA MET A 141 42.64 1.50 1.49
C MET A 141 43.56 2.68 1.12
N GLU A 142 43.00 3.89 1.00
CA GLU A 142 43.77 5.11 0.73
C GLU A 142 44.76 5.42 1.85
N ILE A 143 44.31 5.36 3.12
CA ILE A 143 45.17 5.55 4.28
C ILE A 143 46.28 4.50 4.31
N GLN A 144 45.96 3.23 4.05
CA GLN A 144 46.96 2.16 4.03
C GLN A 144 48.02 2.40 2.93
N SER A 145 47.60 2.88 1.76
CA SER A 145 48.53 3.23 0.68
C SER A 145 49.47 4.38 1.09
N GLN A 146 48.94 5.42 1.72
CA GLN A 146 49.74 6.55 2.21
C GLN A 146 50.74 6.13 3.30
N VAL A 147 50.30 5.31 4.27
CA VAL A 147 51.17 4.79 5.33
C VAL A 147 52.30 3.94 4.74
N ASN A 148 52.00 3.07 3.78
CA ASN A 148 53.03 2.25 3.13
C ASN A 148 54.06 3.11 2.38
N ALA A 149 53.61 4.18 1.70
CA ALA A 149 54.52 5.12 1.04
C ALA A 149 55.41 5.88 2.04
N MET A 150 54.86 6.30 3.18
CA MET A 150 55.60 6.97 4.24
C MET A 150 56.70 6.08 4.84
N LEU A 151 56.38 4.82 5.15
CA LEU A 151 57.34 3.84 5.65
C LEU A 151 58.47 3.57 4.64
N ALA A 152 58.17 3.53 3.34
CA ALA A 152 59.18 3.39 2.30
C ALA A 152 60.14 4.60 2.23
N MET A 153 59.63 5.82 2.44
CA MET A 153 60.46 7.03 2.49
C MET A 153 61.37 7.08 3.73
N GLU A 154 60.89 6.64 4.89
CA GLU A 154 61.71 6.58 6.12
C GLU A 154 62.86 5.55 5.98
N GLY A 155 62.61 4.40 5.37
CA GLY A 155 63.65 3.39 5.11
C GLY A 155 64.77 3.89 4.19
N ILE A 156 64.45 4.72 3.19
CA ILE A 156 65.44 5.34 2.28
C ILE A 156 66.28 6.40 3.02
N ASN A 157 65.67 7.17 3.92
CA ASN A 157 66.36 8.22 4.67
C ASN A 157 67.36 7.65 5.71
N GLN A 158 67.00 6.55 6.40
CA GLN A 158 67.91 5.87 7.32
C GLN A 158 69.13 5.24 6.62
N GLY A 159 68.94 4.71 5.39
CA GLY A 159 70.04 4.21 4.56
C GLY A 159 70.98 5.29 4.01
N ALA A 160 70.48 6.51 3.82
CA ALA A 160 71.30 7.66 3.42
C ALA A 160 72.11 8.23 4.60
N GLN A 161 71.52 8.33 5.79
CA GLN A 161 72.20 8.83 7.00
C GLN A 161 73.34 7.91 7.47
N THR A 162 73.18 6.59 7.36
CA THR A 162 74.22 5.62 7.73
C THR A 162 75.43 5.64 6.78
N ARG A 163 75.23 5.90 5.48
CA ARG A 163 76.33 6.02 4.49
C ARG A 163 77.16 7.30 4.62
N ILE A 164 76.56 8.39 5.10
CA ILE A 164 77.29 9.66 5.31
C ILE A 164 78.16 9.58 6.57
N SER A 165 77.73 8.84 7.61
CA SER A 165 78.46 8.66 8.86
C SER A 165 79.78 7.87 8.74
N THR A 166 79.88 6.95 7.76
CA THR A 166 81.07 6.06 7.62
C THR A 166 82.23 6.65 6.82
N ASN A 167 82.16 7.92 6.38
CA ASN A 167 83.14 8.54 5.47
C ASN A 167 84.01 9.64 6.13
N PHE A 168 84.26 9.58 7.44
CA PHE A 168 85.30 10.40 8.09
C PHE A 168 86.55 9.53 8.33
N PRO A 169 87.69 9.82 7.68
CA PRO A 169 88.95 9.15 7.98
C PRO A 169 89.48 9.68 9.33
N SER A 170 89.82 8.75 10.22
CA SER A 170 90.65 9.03 11.39
C SER A 170 92.09 9.21 10.92
N ASP A 171 92.67 10.39 11.13
CA ASP A 171 94.11 10.64 10.98
C ASP A 171 94.98 9.75 11.89
#